data_AF-A0A483CQH8-F1
#
_entry.id   AF-A0A483CQH8-F1
#
_cell.length_a   1.000
_cell.length_b   1.000
_cell.length_c   1.000
_cell.angle_alpha   90.00
_cell.angle_beta   90.00
_cell.angle_gamma   90.00
#
_symmetry.space_group_name_H-M   'P 1'
#
loop_
_entity.id
_entity.type
_entity.pdbx_description
1 polymer ?
#
loop_
_entity_poly.entity_id
_entity_poly.type
_entity_poly.pdbx_seq_one_letter_code
_entity_poly.pdbx_strand_id
1 'polypeptide(L)'
;GAVAADEIAVIEEERCSYCYGGIEGMFEHPLLSLRAYREPLRLATAAACMLGIDPAPLSGFAALPGRMAISQEGQVLIVDNASSGACRETAIEAAAYARRLAGAAPLTLVIGTEGRTICEGFPVEEVRAAIREIAPAQTVTVGDYSDVGDESASDLTSGIRIARRITQDGGVILLAVKSWR
;
A
#
# COMPACT_ATOMS: atom_id res chain seq x y z
N GLY A 1 -20.65 23.61 -16.09
CA GLY A 1 -19.21 23.75 -16.38
C GLY A 1 -18.45 22.64 -15.69
N ALA A 2 -17.21 22.38 -16.10
CA ALA A 2 -16.29 21.56 -15.30
C ALA A 2 -15.76 22.40 -14.13
N VAL A 3 -15.58 21.80 -12.95
CA VAL A 3 -14.98 22.41 -11.76
C VAL A 3 -13.78 21.56 -11.39
N ALA A 4 -12.65 22.19 -11.03
CA ALA A 4 -11.46 21.44 -10.66
C ALA A 4 -11.61 20.87 -9.25
N ALA A 5 -11.13 19.64 -9.01
CA ALA A 5 -11.35 18.97 -7.73
C ALA A 5 -10.62 19.65 -6.57
N ASP A 6 -9.48 20.30 -6.85
CA ASP A 6 -8.68 21.07 -5.91
C ASP A 6 -9.28 22.44 -5.56
N GLU A 7 -10.23 22.95 -6.36
CA GLU A 7 -11.06 24.10 -6.00
C GLU A 7 -12.13 23.73 -4.95
N ILE A 8 -12.49 22.44 -4.86
CA ILE A 8 -13.53 21.93 -3.95
C ILE A 8 -12.91 21.29 -2.71
N ALA A 9 -11.86 20.49 -2.88
CA ALA A 9 -11.28 19.65 -1.84
C ALA A 9 -9.74 19.80 -1.81
N VAL A 10 -9.23 20.30 -0.69
CA VAL A 10 -7.80 20.55 -0.47
C VAL A 10 -7.27 19.53 0.53
N ILE A 11 -6.16 18.87 0.17
CA ILE A 11 -5.51 17.88 1.03
C ILE A 11 -4.17 18.41 1.51
N GLU A 12 -4.04 18.54 2.83
CA GLU A 12 -2.82 18.89 3.53
C GLU A 12 -2.47 17.72 4.45
N GLU A 13 -1.32 17.09 4.24
CA GLU A 13 -0.90 15.90 5.01
C GLU A 13 -1.98 14.80 5.04
N GLU A 14 -2.57 14.55 6.22
CA GLU A 14 -3.61 13.56 6.48
C GLU A 14 -5.00 14.18 6.63
N ARG A 15 -5.18 15.46 6.26
CA ARG A 15 -6.44 16.20 6.36
C ARG A 15 -6.96 16.58 4.98
N CYS A 16 -8.25 16.35 4.74
CA CYS A 16 -8.98 16.81 3.57
C CYS A 16 -10.04 17.83 4.02
N SER A 17 -9.93 19.08 3.57
CA SER A 17 -10.92 20.13 3.79
C SER A 17 -11.70 20.36 2.50
N TYR A 18 -13.01 20.59 2.61
CA TYR A 18 -13.87 20.76 1.44
C TYR A 18 -14.92 21.86 1.64
N CYS A 19 -15.23 22.57 0.55
CA CYS A 19 -16.26 23.60 0.53
C CYS A 19 -16.86 23.74 -0.88
N TYR A 20 -18.11 23.33 -1.08
CA TYR A 20 -18.82 23.52 -2.34
C TYR A 20 -20.33 23.37 -2.19
N GLY A 21 -21.12 24.19 -2.89
CA GLY A 21 -22.58 24.03 -2.95
C GLY A 21 -23.31 24.14 -1.61
N GLY A 22 -22.76 24.88 -0.64
CA GLY A 22 -23.31 24.99 0.73
C GLY A 22 -22.93 23.83 1.66
N ILE A 23 -22.10 22.90 1.20
CA ILE A 23 -21.47 21.85 2.00
C ILE A 23 -20.06 22.31 2.35
N GLU A 24 -19.72 22.34 3.63
CA GLU A 24 -18.40 22.71 4.15
C GLU A 24 -18.04 21.78 5.29
N GLY A 25 -16.78 21.35 5.34
CA GLY A 25 -16.28 20.54 6.43
C GLY A 25 -14.86 20.05 6.20
N MET A 26 -14.43 19.11 7.04
CA MET A 26 -13.15 18.43 6.89
C MET A 26 -13.21 17.01 7.45
N PHE A 27 -12.30 16.16 7.00
CA PHE A 27 -12.00 14.89 7.64
C PHE A 27 -10.50 14.62 7.67
N GLU A 28 -10.08 13.75 8.59
CA GLU A 28 -8.72 13.24 8.66
C GLU A 28 -8.69 11.76 8.31
N HIS A 29 -7.65 11.33 7.61
CA HIS A 29 -7.47 9.94 7.21
C HIS A 29 -6.00 9.63 6.92
N PRO A 30 -5.38 8.61 7.55
CA PRO A 30 -3.97 8.27 7.33
C PRO A 30 -3.61 7.98 5.87
N LEU A 31 -4.53 7.35 5.12
CA LEU A 31 -4.38 7.09 3.68
C LEU A 31 -4.17 8.35 2.83
N LEU A 32 -4.54 9.55 3.28
CA LEU A 32 -4.26 10.79 2.54
C LEU A 32 -2.75 11.10 2.45
N SER A 33 -1.93 10.49 3.32
CA SER A 33 -0.46 10.51 3.22
C SER A 33 0.08 9.63 2.08
N LEU A 34 -0.72 8.72 1.53
CA LEU A 34 -0.34 7.79 0.46
C LEU A 34 -0.76 8.35 -0.89
N ARG A 35 0.17 8.43 -1.84
CA ARG A 35 -0.13 9.00 -3.16
C ARG A 35 -1.23 8.23 -3.89
N ALA A 36 -1.26 6.91 -3.72
CA ALA A 36 -2.25 6.02 -4.30
C ALA A 36 -3.69 6.30 -3.82
N TYR A 37 -3.87 6.93 -2.65
CA TYR A 37 -5.19 7.24 -2.08
C TYR A 37 -5.50 8.73 -2.06
N ARG A 38 -4.49 9.59 -2.00
CA ARG A 38 -4.65 11.04 -1.97
C ARG A 38 -5.54 11.56 -3.09
N GLU A 39 -5.21 11.25 -4.34
CA GLU A 39 -5.96 11.76 -5.49
C GLU A 39 -7.36 11.13 -5.61
N PRO A 40 -7.52 9.79 -5.48
CA PRO A 40 -8.84 9.19 -5.46
C PRO A 40 -9.76 9.72 -4.36
N LEU A 41 -9.25 9.93 -3.14
CA LEU A 41 -10.03 10.49 -2.04
C LEU A 41 -10.39 11.96 -2.28
N ARG A 42 -9.49 12.76 -2.88
CA ARG A 42 -9.82 14.13 -3.32
C ARG A 42 -10.97 14.14 -4.31
N LEU A 43 -10.86 13.30 -5.35
CA LEU A 43 -11.87 13.22 -6.40
C LEU A 43 -13.22 12.72 -5.85
N ALA A 44 -13.21 11.73 -4.97
CA ALA A 44 -14.41 11.24 -4.30
C ALA A 44 -15.06 12.33 -3.43
N THR A 45 -14.25 13.10 -2.69
CA THR A 45 -14.71 14.23 -1.87
C THR A 45 -15.38 15.30 -2.75
N ALA A 46 -14.69 15.74 -3.81
CA ALA A 46 -15.21 16.74 -4.73
C ALA A 46 -16.50 16.27 -5.43
N ALA A 47 -16.53 15.03 -5.90
CA ALA A 47 -17.71 14.45 -6.53
C ALA A 47 -18.90 14.37 -5.56
N ALA A 48 -18.69 13.98 -4.31
CA ALA A 48 -19.74 13.95 -3.29
C ALA A 48 -20.34 15.35 -3.08
N CYS A 49 -19.50 16.37 -2.88
CA CYS A 49 -19.99 17.75 -2.73
C CYS A 49 -20.78 18.22 -3.96
N MET A 50 -20.31 17.91 -5.18
CA MET A 50 -21.02 18.25 -6.42
C MET A 50 -22.39 17.57 -6.54
N LEU A 51 -22.55 16.40 -5.93
CA LEU A 51 -23.80 15.65 -5.89
C LEU A 51 -24.71 16.06 -4.71
N GLY A 52 -24.29 17.03 -3.88
CA GLY A 52 -25.03 17.44 -2.69
C GLY A 52 -24.93 16.44 -1.53
N ILE A 53 -23.88 15.61 -1.50
CA ILE A 53 -23.62 14.61 -0.47
C ILE A 53 -22.45 15.09 0.41
N ASP A 54 -22.63 15.02 1.73
CA ASP A 54 -21.57 15.29 2.69
C ASP A 54 -20.49 14.18 2.64
N PRO A 55 -19.22 14.50 2.30
CA PRO A 55 -18.14 13.53 2.22
C PRO A 55 -17.52 13.12 3.57
N ALA A 56 -17.98 13.67 4.70
CA ALA A 56 -17.45 13.31 6.03
C ALA A 56 -17.30 11.79 6.28
N PRO A 57 -18.19 10.89 5.82
CA PRO A 57 -18.03 9.45 5.99
C PRO A 57 -16.77 8.84 5.36
N LEU A 58 -16.09 9.54 4.44
CA LEU A 58 -14.80 9.12 3.89
C LEU A 58 -13.69 9.03 4.96
N SER A 59 -13.89 9.63 6.14
CA SER A 59 -13.01 9.44 7.30
C SER A 59 -12.93 7.98 7.77
N GLY A 60 -13.92 7.15 7.44
CA GLY A 60 -13.97 5.73 7.76
C GLY A 60 -13.63 4.80 6.59
N PHE A 61 -13.08 5.33 5.49
CA PHE A 61 -12.80 4.53 4.30
C PHE A 61 -11.73 3.46 4.55
N ALA A 62 -12.07 2.19 4.35
CA ALA A 62 -11.10 1.12 4.46
C ALA A 62 -10.24 1.02 3.20
N ALA A 63 -8.92 0.89 3.37
CA ALA A 63 -8.03 0.56 2.27
C ALA A 63 -8.46 -0.72 1.57
N LEU A 64 -8.34 -0.74 0.25
CA LEU A 64 -8.64 -1.92 -0.56
C LEU A 64 -7.55 -2.99 -0.35
N PRO A 65 -7.92 -4.28 -0.24
CA PRO A 65 -6.94 -5.36 -0.23
C PRO A 65 -5.93 -5.22 -1.38
N GLY A 66 -4.65 -5.49 -1.10
CA GLY A 66 -3.57 -5.34 -2.09
C GLY A 66 -3.16 -3.90 -2.42
N ARG A 67 -3.80 -2.88 -1.81
CA ARG A 67 -3.47 -1.46 -2.01
C ARG A 67 -3.16 -0.80 -0.68
N MET A 68 -1.97 -1.04 -0.14
CA MET A 68 -1.52 -0.49 1.16
C MET A 68 -2.49 -0.77 2.31
N ALA A 69 -3.20 -1.91 2.28
CA ALA A 69 -4.10 -2.29 3.36
C ALA A 69 -3.30 -2.69 4.60
N ILE A 70 -3.72 -2.21 5.75
CA ILE A 70 -3.06 -2.51 7.03
C ILE A 70 -3.91 -3.50 7.81
N SER A 71 -3.25 -4.51 8.37
CA SER A 71 -3.82 -5.33 9.43
C SER A 71 -2.80 -5.59 10.53
N GLN A 72 -3.28 -5.99 11.71
CA GLN A 72 -2.46 -6.35 12.84
C GLN A 72 -2.78 -7.79 13.25
N GLU A 73 -1.77 -8.64 13.30
CA GLU A 73 -1.87 -10.03 13.78
C GLU A 73 -0.98 -10.17 15.04
N GLY A 74 -1.57 -10.06 16.22
CA GLY A 74 -0.80 -10.03 17.47
C GLY A 74 0.17 -8.84 17.50
N GLN A 75 1.47 -9.11 17.56
CA GLN A 75 2.53 -8.09 17.52
C GLN A 75 3.10 -7.83 16.12
N VAL A 76 2.51 -8.41 15.08
CA VAL A 76 2.95 -8.26 13.69
C VAL A 76 2.04 -7.30 12.94
N LEU A 77 2.64 -6.22 12.43
CA LEU A 77 1.99 -5.31 11.49
C LEU A 77 2.09 -5.91 10.08
N ILE A 78 0.99 -5.97 9.34
CA ILE A 78 0.98 -6.41 7.96
C ILE A 78 0.58 -5.23 7.08
N VAL A 79 1.40 -4.95 6.07
CA VAL A 79 1.11 -3.98 5.01
C VAL A 79 0.95 -4.76 3.70
N ASP A 80 -0.28 -4.85 3.21
CA ASP A 80 -0.63 -5.55 1.97
C ASP A 80 -0.68 -4.57 0.79
N ASN A 81 0.38 -4.59 -0.02
CA ASN A 81 0.49 -3.90 -1.31
C ASN A 81 0.65 -4.91 -2.47
N ALA A 82 0.19 -6.15 -2.29
CA ALA A 82 0.24 -7.16 -3.33
C ALA A 82 -0.92 -6.95 -4.32
N SER A 83 -0.62 -6.42 -5.51
CA SER A 83 -1.61 -6.13 -6.55
C SER A 83 -1.00 -6.18 -7.95
N SER A 84 -1.82 -6.02 -8.98
CA SER A 84 -1.35 -5.99 -10.38
C SER A 84 -0.44 -4.79 -10.64
N GLY A 85 -0.58 -3.73 -9.84
CA GLY A 85 0.23 -2.51 -9.89
C GLY A 85 1.56 -2.60 -9.12
N ALA A 86 1.88 -3.73 -8.47
CA ALA A 86 3.13 -3.84 -7.73
C ALA A 86 4.34 -3.67 -8.69
N CYS A 87 5.26 -2.82 -8.26
CA CYS A 87 6.52 -2.46 -8.92
C CYS A 87 7.51 -1.96 -7.85
N ARG A 88 8.72 -1.59 -8.26
CA ARG A 88 9.74 -1.10 -7.35
C ARG A 88 9.27 0.14 -6.58
N GLU A 89 8.71 1.13 -7.28
CA GLU A 89 8.31 2.41 -6.70
C GLU A 89 7.24 2.21 -5.62
N THR A 90 6.22 1.39 -5.90
CA THR A 90 5.14 1.11 -4.95
C THR A 90 5.62 0.26 -3.78
N ALA A 91 6.59 -0.64 -3.98
CA ALA A 91 7.21 -1.39 -2.88
C ALA A 91 8.01 -0.47 -1.93
N ILE A 92 8.75 0.51 -2.48
CA ILE A 92 9.51 1.49 -1.68
C ILE A 92 8.55 2.40 -0.91
N GLU A 93 7.48 2.90 -1.55
CA GLU A 93 6.45 3.70 -0.88
C GLU A 93 5.80 2.90 0.26
N ALA A 94 5.50 1.62 0.03
CA ALA A 94 4.92 0.75 1.04
C ALA A 94 5.87 0.50 2.22
N ALA A 95 7.16 0.31 1.96
CA ALA A 95 8.17 0.16 3.00
C ALA A 95 8.35 1.43 3.83
N ALA A 96 8.37 2.60 3.18
CA ALA A 96 8.41 3.88 3.87
C ALA A 96 7.19 4.06 4.77
N TYR A 97 6.00 3.69 4.28
CA TYR A 97 4.77 3.73 5.06
C TYR A 97 4.81 2.76 6.25
N ALA A 98 5.21 1.51 6.04
CA ALA A 98 5.37 0.51 7.09
C ALA A 98 6.31 1.00 8.21
N ARG A 99 7.43 1.62 7.85
CA ARG A 99 8.38 2.21 8.80
C ARG A 99 7.83 3.41 9.57
N ARG A 100 7.00 4.25 8.94
CA ARG A 100 6.32 5.34 9.67
C ARG A 100 5.40 4.80 10.76
N LEU A 101 4.72 3.69 10.50
CA LEU A 101 3.77 3.08 11.43
C LEU A 101 4.46 2.28 12.55
N ALA A 102 5.47 1.49 12.21
CA ALA A 102 6.11 0.55 13.13
C ALA A 102 7.46 1.05 13.70
N GLY A 103 7.93 2.21 13.28
CA GLY A 103 9.22 2.77 13.69
C GLY A 103 10.40 1.90 13.26
N ALA A 104 11.25 1.53 14.23
CA ALA A 104 12.47 0.74 14.01
C ALA A 104 12.25 -0.79 14.02
N ALA A 105 11.01 -1.26 14.00
CA ALA A 105 10.71 -2.69 14.00
C ALA A 105 11.32 -3.39 12.76
N PRO A 106 11.80 -4.64 12.90
CA PRO A 106 12.35 -5.39 11.77
C PRO A 106 11.26 -5.63 10.71
N LEU A 107 11.64 -5.44 9.44
CA LEU A 107 10.75 -5.58 8.29
C LEU A 107 11.13 -6.83 7.50
N THR A 108 10.16 -7.74 7.35
CA THR A 108 10.21 -8.88 6.44
C THR A 108 9.49 -8.52 5.15
N LEU A 109 10.20 -8.55 4.03
CA LEU A 109 9.67 -8.19 2.71
C LEU A 109 9.28 -9.45 1.93
N VAL A 110 8.04 -9.54 1.48
CA VAL A 110 7.57 -10.54 0.51
C VAL A 110 7.42 -9.86 -0.84
N ILE A 111 8.23 -10.25 -1.84
CA ILE A 111 8.32 -9.53 -3.11
C ILE A 111 8.47 -10.49 -4.29
N GLY A 112 7.98 -10.11 -5.47
CA GLY A 112 8.13 -10.90 -6.69
C GLY A 112 6.85 -10.93 -7.51
N THR A 113 6.59 -12.04 -8.19
CA THR A 113 5.45 -12.20 -9.10
C THR A 113 4.75 -13.52 -8.85
N GLU A 114 3.44 -13.46 -8.65
CA GLU A 114 2.57 -14.63 -8.64
C GLU A 114 1.90 -14.80 -10.01
N GLY A 115 2.36 -15.80 -10.78
CA GLY A 115 1.81 -16.15 -12.10
C GLY A 115 2.55 -15.52 -13.29
N ARG A 116 2.65 -16.28 -14.40
CA ARG A 116 3.40 -15.88 -15.62
C ARG A 116 2.66 -14.92 -16.55
N THR A 117 1.39 -14.60 -16.28
CA THR A 117 0.48 -13.90 -17.21
C THR A 117 0.10 -12.48 -16.80
N ILE A 118 0.75 -11.89 -15.80
CA ILE A 118 0.58 -10.46 -15.51
C ILE A 118 1.44 -9.68 -16.50
N CYS A 119 0.86 -8.66 -17.14
CA CYS A 119 1.30 -7.97 -18.36
C CYS A 119 2.81 -7.89 -18.61
N GLU A 120 3.63 -7.65 -17.57
CA GLU A 120 5.09 -7.49 -17.69
C GLU A 120 5.88 -8.21 -16.57
N GLY A 121 5.21 -8.93 -15.66
CA GLY A 121 5.83 -9.46 -14.44
C GLY A 121 6.45 -8.38 -13.54
N PHE A 122 7.27 -8.78 -12.57
CA PHE A 122 8.11 -7.91 -11.75
C PHE A 122 9.58 -8.22 -12.07
N PRO A 123 10.26 -7.41 -12.91
CA PRO A 123 11.60 -7.74 -13.39
C PRO A 123 12.59 -8.02 -12.26
N VAL A 124 13.44 -9.04 -12.44
CA VAL A 124 14.41 -9.48 -11.41
C VAL A 124 15.32 -8.35 -10.92
N GLU A 125 15.78 -7.48 -11.82
CA GLU A 125 16.64 -6.35 -11.47
C GLU A 125 15.90 -5.29 -10.66
N GLU A 126 14.61 -5.08 -10.93
CA GLU A 126 13.75 -4.16 -10.16
C GLU A 126 13.45 -4.74 -8.78
N VAL A 127 13.24 -6.05 -8.66
CA VAL A 127 13.13 -6.74 -7.37
C VAL A 127 14.42 -6.60 -6.57
N ARG A 128 15.58 -6.86 -7.18
CA ARG A 128 16.89 -6.67 -6.52
C ARG A 128 17.10 -5.22 -6.09
N ALA A 129 16.73 -4.26 -6.94
CA ALA A 129 16.83 -2.84 -6.62
C ALA A 129 15.92 -2.44 -5.45
N ALA A 130 14.67 -2.91 -5.45
CA ALA A 130 13.73 -2.70 -4.35
C ALA A 130 14.25 -3.28 -3.03
N ILE A 131 14.79 -4.51 -3.03
CA ILE A 131 15.37 -5.13 -1.82
C ILE A 131 16.54 -4.30 -1.30
N ARG A 132 17.47 -3.86 -2.17
CA ARG A 132 18.61 -3.03 -1.75
C ARG A 132 18.18 -1.70 -1.15
N GLU A 133 17.19 -1.05 -1.75
CA GLU A 133 16.72 0.27 -1.33
C GLU A 133 15.86 0.20 -0.06
N ILE A 134 14.99 -0.81 0.02
CA ILE A 134 14.18 -1.07 1.21
C ILE A 134 15.08 -1.50 2.36
N ALA A 135 16.12 -2.30 2.11
CA ALA A 135 16.97 -2.90 3.14
C ALA A 135 16.13 -3.61 4.24
N PRO A 136 15.35 -4.65 3.87
CA PRO A 136 14.58 -5.42 4.84
C PRO A 136 15.52 -6.25 5.73
N ALA A 137 15.04 -6.64 6.91
CA ALA A 137 15.75 -7.57 7.78
C ALA A 137 15.79 -8.99 7.18
N GLN A 138 14.73 -9.38 6.48
CA GLN A 138 14.56 -10.67 5.82
C GLN A 138 13.72 -10.51 4.54
N THR A 139 13.99 -11.34 3.53
CA THR A 139 13.31 -11.31 2.23
C THR A 139 12.78 -12.69 1.83
N VAL A 140 11.51 -12.74 1.46
CA VAL A 140 10.87 -13.91 0.83
C VAL A 140 10.51 -13.56 -0.60
N THR A 141 11.13 -14.22 -1.57
CA THR A 141 10.80 -14.02 -2.98
C THR A 141 9.71 -14.96 -3.45
N VAL A 142 8.72 -14.44 -4.17
CA VAL A 142 7.61 -15.22 -4.74
C VAL A 142 7.80 -15.35 -6.25
N GLY A 143 7.88 -16.57 -6.77
CA GLY A 143 8.08 -16.87 -8.18
C GLY A 143 9.53 -17.26 -8.51
N ASP A 144 9.95 -17.04 -9.76
CA ASP A 144 11.24 -17.47 -10.28
C ASP A 144 12.36 -16.44 -9.99
N TYR A 145 12.84 -16.44 -8.74
CA TYR A 145 13.84 -15.48 -8.22
C TYR A 145 14.91 -16.16 -7.36
N SER A 146 15.34 -17.37 -7.72
CA SER A 146 16.14 -18.28 -6.87
C SER A 146 17.42 -17.68 -6.24
N ASP A 147 17.93 -16.56 -6.76
CA ASP A 147 19.18 -15.93 -6.32
C ASP A 147 19.00 -14.50 -5.78
N VAL A 148 17.79 -14.09 -5.38
CA VAL A 148 17.46 -12.68 -5.08
C VAL A 148 17.07 -12.43 -3.62
N GLY A 149 16.51 -13.42 -2.93
CA GLY A 149 16.06 -13.31 -1.53
C GLY A 149 16.66 -14.37 -0.60
N ASP A 150 16.33 -14.29 0.68
CA ASP A 150 16.80 -15.24 1.71
C ASP A 150 16.03 -16.57 1.64
N GLU A 151 14.73 -16.47 1.34
CA GLU A 151 13.81 -17.58 1.23
C GLU A 151 13.01 -17.48 -0.09
N SER A 152 12.55 -18.61 -0.61
CA SER A 152 11.78 -18.67 -1.86
C SER A 152 10.42 -19.35 -1.66
N ALA A 153 9.42 -18.84 -2.37
CA ALA A 153 8.04 -19.30 -2.35
C ALA A 153 7.49 -19.44 -3.77
N SER A 154 6.63 -20.43 -4.00
CA SER A 154 5.99 -20.65 -5.30
C SER A 154 4.87 -19.66 -5.61
N ASP A 155 4.25 -19.11 -4.57
CA ASP A 155 3.03 -18.30 -4.64
C ASP A 155 2.94 -17.36 -3.43
N LEU A 156 2.03 -16.39 -3.49
CA LEU A 156 1.85 -15.38 -2.44
C LEU A 156 1.43 -16.02 -1.11
N THR A 157 0.61 -17.07 -1.17
CA THR A 157 0.11 -17.75 0.04
C THR A 157 1.24 -18.42 0.82
N SER A 158 2.12 -19.15 0.12
CA SER A 158 3.33 -19.74 0.70
C SER A 158 4.32 -18.66 1.14
N GLY A 159 4.46 -17.57 0.40
CA GLY A 159 5.27 -16.40 0.79
C GLY A 159 4.82 -15.78 2.12
N ILE A 160 3.53 -15.54 2.28
CA ILE A 160 2.93 -15.04 3.53
C ILE A 160 3.20 -16.01 4.68
N ARG A 161 3.03 -17.32 4.46
CA ARG A 161 3.28 -18.34 5.49
C ARG A 161 4.73 -18.33 5.96
N ILE A 162 5.69 -18.22 5.04
CA ILE A 162 7.12 -18.14 5.37
C ILE A 162 7.41 -16.84 6.15
N ALA A 163 6.90 -15.70 5.67
CA ALA A 163 7.09 -14.41 6.34
C ALA A 163 6.52 -14.39 7.76
N ARG A 164 5.36 -15.01 7.99
CA ARG A 164 4.77 -15.18 9.32
C ARG A 164 5.65 -15.99 10.26
N ARG A 165 6.26 -17.08 9.78
CA ARG A 165 7.21 -17.88 10.55
C ARG A 165 8.46 -17.07 10.94
N ILE A 166 8.98 -16.28 10.01
CA ILE A 166 10.16 -15.43 10.23
C ILE A 166 9.87 -14.30 11.22
N THR A 167 8.68 -13.71 11.13
CA THR A 167 8.29 -12.50 11.90
C THR A 167 7.47 -12.85 13.14
N GLN A 168 7.52 -14.09 13.61
CA GLN A 168 6.65 -14.59 14.69
C GLN A 168 6.86 -13.88 16.04
N ASP A 169 8.07 -13.35 16.28
CA ASP A 169 8.44 -12.63 17.50
C ASP A 169 8.09 -11.13 17.45
N GLY A 170 7.27 -10.73 16.47
CA GLY A 170 6.87 -9.34 16.23
C GLY A 170 7.66 -8.67 15.11
N GLY A 171 7.13 -7.57 14.59
CA GLY A 171 7.74 -6.82 13.48
C GLY A 171 6.73 -6.42 12.41
N VAL A 172 7.24 -6.24 11.18
CA VAL A 172 6.42 -5.87 10.02
C VAL A 172 6.57 -6.91 8.92
N ILE A 173 5.45 -7.34 8.34
CA ILE A 173 5.40 -8.04 7.06
C ILE A 173 4.91 -7.06 6.00
N LEU A 174 5.70 -6.85 4.95
CA LEU A 174 5.30 -6.08 3.77
C LEU A 174 5.09 -7.02 2.60
N LEU A 175 3.89 -7.01 2.03
CA LEU A 175 3.56 -7.75 0.80
C LEU A 175 3.67 -6.81 -0.40
N ALA A 176 4.62 -7.08 -1.29
CA ALA A 176 4.89 -6.33 -2.52
C ALA A 176 4.98 -7.28 -3.71
N VAL A 177 4.02 -8.21 -3.81
CA VAL A 177 3.98 -9.23 -4.86
C VAL A 177 3.04 -8.80 -5.96
N LYS A 178 3.52 -8.82 -7.20
CA LYS A 178 2.68 -8.60 -8.37
C LYS A 178 1.72 -9.77 -8.54
N SER A 179 0.42 -9.52 -8.40
CA SER A 179 -0.65 -10.53 -8.40
C SER A 179 -1.94 -9.96 -9.02
N TRP A 180 -2.99 -10.77 -9.22
CA TRP A 180 -4.28 -10.32 -9.78
C TRP A 180 -5.30 -9.81 -8.74
N ARG A 181 -4.84 -9.47 -7.54
CA ARG A 181 -5.70 -8.99 -6.44
C ARG A 181 -6.14 -7.53 -6.62
#